data_AF-A0A349FBB1-F1
#
_entry.id   AF-A0A349FBB1-F1
#
_cell.length_a   1.000
_cell.length_b   1.000
_cell.length_c   1.000
_cell.angle_alpha   90.00
_cell.angle_beta   90.00
_cell.angle_gamma   90.00
#
_symmetry.space_group_name_H-M   'P 1'
#
loop_
_entity.id
_entity.type
_entity.pdbx_description
1 polymer ?
#
loop_
_entity_poly.entity_id
_entity_poly.type
_entity_poly.pdbx_seq_one_letter_code
_entity_poly.pdbx_strand_id
1 'polypeptide(L)'
;MLNQGIILNIQRFTLHDGPGIRTEIFLKGCPLRCDWCGNPESFKRGIEIGVYHNKCISIEHCGSCLEVCPENKMLIYSDAMLQQIDRQQCTGCLSCVDECPSEAIKQWGDYMSVDDCMTVIRKDRGFYDRSGGGVTISGGEPLLQSDFVYELFKACKQEGIHTCLESSLYVNWNRIEKVLPYTDLFISDIKLMDSTLHKQHTGVDNRKILKNIKLLVELDQELILRIPVIPSINDDDTNIEATADFIKNELNNRVSVLQLLSFMRLGEEKYESLGLPYKMKTLSFDRYEFQARVNGIADYFNQRGIHCLVGTKEQSKAEHAEHAEYKQNKTSRGR
;
A
#
# COMPACT_ATOMS: atom_id res chain seq x y z
N MET A 1 -7.48 1.30 25.94
CA MET A 1 -7.61 1.61 24.51
C MET A 1 -6.68 0.74 23.65
N LEU A 2 -6.53 -0.57 23.93
CA LEU A 2 -5.71 -1.49 23.12
C LEU A 2 -6.50 -2.09 21.94
N ASN A 3 -7.84 -1.93 21.94
CA ASN A 3 -8.75 -2.53 20.96
C ASN A 3 -9.18 -1.56 19.85
N GLN A 4 -8.50 -0.41 19.68
CA GLN A 4 -8.84 0.58 18.64
C GLN A 4 -7.64 0.90 17.77
N GLY A 5 -7.90 1.01 16.47
CA GLY A 5 -6.94 1.42 15.45
C GLY A 5 -7.48 2.61 14.66
N ILE A 6 -6.58 3.34 14.02
CA ILE A 6 -6.93 4.40 13.06
C ILE A 6 -6.85 3.80 11.66
N ILE A 7 -8.02 3.50 11.10
CA ILE A 7 -8.19 2.83 9.81
C ILE A 7 -8.33 3.89 8.74
N LEU A 8 -7.44 3.84 7.75
CA LEU A 8 -7.49 4.72 6.59
C LEU A 8 -8.60 4.34 5.60
N ASN A 9 -8.73 3.04 5.33
CA ASN A 9 -9.67 2.51 4.36
C ASN A 9 -9.89 1.01 4.62
N ILE A 10 -11.05 0.49 4.21
CA ILE A 10 -11.30 -0.96 4.14
C ILE A 10 -11.72 -1.31 2.72
N GLN A 11 -10.96 -2.18 2.08
CA GLN A 11 -11.27 -2.69 0.75
C GLN A 11 -11.73 -4.14 0.87
N ARG A 12 -12.91 -4.45 0.31
CA ARG A 12 -13.46 -5.80 0.28
C ARG A 12 -13.24 -6.38 -1.11
N PHE A 13 -13.11 -7.71 -1.18
CA PHE A 13 -12.93 -8.45 -2.44
C PHE A 13 -11.61 -8.15 -3.18
N THR A 14 -10.53 -7.88 -2.44
CA THR A 14 -9.21 -7.69 -3.06
C THR A 14 -8.60 -9.01 -3.52
N LEU A 15 -7.83 -8.96 -4.60
CA LEU A 15 -7.24 -10.14 -5.26
C LEU A 15 -5.71 -10.08 -5.36
N HIS A 16 -5.12 -8.95 -5.01
CA HIS A 16 -3.71 -8.68 -5.25
C HIS A 16 -2.88 -8.67 -3.96
N ASP A 17 -3.52 -8.73 -2.79
CA ASP A 17 -2.91 -8.40 -1.49
C ASP A 17 -2.76 -9.64 -0.60
N GLY A 18 -2.43 -10.76 -1.25
CA GLY A 18 -2.28 -12.10 -0.68
C GLY A 18 -3.07 -13.15 -1.45
N PRO A 19 -2.99 -14.43 -1.05
CA PRO A 19 -3.71 -15.51 -1.71
C PRO A 19 -5.22 -15.42 -1.45
N GLY A 20 -6.00 -15.85 -2.45
CA GLY A 20 -7.46 -15.88 -2.41
C GLY A 20 -8.12 -14.49 -2.41
N ILE A 21 -9.43 -14.45 -2.14
CA ILE A 21 -10.19 -13.20 -2.01
C ILE A 21 -10.01 -12.67 -0.59
N ARG A 22 -9.65 -11.41 -0.45
CA ARG A 22 -9.32 -10.83 0.85
C ARG A 22 -10.15 -9.59 1.18
N THR A 23 -10.28 -9.34 2.48
CA THR A 23 -10.68 -8.04 3.01
C THR A 23 -9.44 -7.38 3.56
N GLU A 24 -9.13 -6.22 3.02
CA GLU A 24 -7.92 -5.47 3.33
C GLU A 24 -8.25 -4.25 4.19
N ILE A 25 -7.52 -4.13 5.29
CA ILE A 25 -7.66 -3.04 6.26
C ILE A 25 -6.40 -2.19 6.19
N PHE A 26 -6.54 -0.98 5.66
CA PHE A 26 -5.45 -0.02 5.53
C PHE A 26 -5.33 0.78 6.82
N LEU A 27 -4.21 0.72 7.53
CA LEU A 27 -3.96 1.50 8.73
C LEU A 27 -3.27 2.83 8.42
N LYS A 28 -3.57 3.86 9.22
CA LYS A 28 -2.85 5.15 9.20
C LYS A 28 -1.45 5.03 9.81
N GLY A 29 -0.56 5.91 9.34
CA GLY A 29 0.82 6.08 9.79
C GLY A 29 1.80 5.29 8.94
N CYS A 30 2.79 5.96 8.37
CA CYS A 30 3.90 5.34 7.65
C CYS A 30 5.19 6.11 7.98
N PRO A 31 6.30 5.43 8.35
CA PRO A 31 7.57 6.11 8.56
C PRO A 31 8.30 6.42 7.23
N LEU A 32 7.91 5.77 6.13
CA LEU A 32 8.49 6.00 4.81
C LEU A 32 7.80 7.19 4.10
N ARG A 33 8.54 7.80 3.18
CA ARG A 33 8.12 8.88 2.28
C ARG A 33 8.55 8.54 0.85
N CYS A 34 8.14 7.35 0.39
CA CYS A 34 8.42 6.87 -0.96
C CYS A 34 7.99 7.92 -1.99
N ASP A 35 8.87 8.25 -2.93
CA ASP A 35 8.59 9.23 -3.97
C ASP A 35 7.35 8.85 -4.80
N TRP A 36 7.14 7.54 -5.00
CA TRP A 36 6.04 6.91 -5.73
C TRP A 36 4.86 6.44 -4.86
N CYS A 37 4.76 6.89 -3.60
CA CYS A 37 3.67 6.44 -2.71
C CYS A 37 2.30 6.77 -3.32
N GLY A 38 1.38 5.80 -3.38
CA GLY A 38 0.01 6.03 -3.85
C GLY A 38 -0.97 6.49 -2.77
N ASN A 39 -0.56 6.50 -1.50
CA ASN A 39 -1.40 6.74 -0.33
C ASN A 39 -0.76 7.76 0.63
N PRO A 40 -0.50 9.01 0.21
CA PRO A 40 0.12 10.04 1.05
C PRO A 40 -0.65 10.33 2.35
N GLU A 41 -1.96 10.10 2.36
CA GLU A 41 -2.84 10.24 3.52
C GLU A 41 -2.53 9.24 4.65
N SER A 42 -1.71 8.22 4.37
CA SER A 42 -1.17 7.29 5.37
C SER A 42 0.09 7.83 6.07
N PHE A 43 0.72 8.91 5.59
CA PHE A 43 2.01 9.38 6.12
C PHE A 43 1.98 9.77 7.59
N LYS A 44 0.89 10.37 8.05
CA LYS A 44 0.69 10.66 9.48
C LYS A 44 -0.17 9.58 10.11
N ARG A 45 0.08 9.32 11.40
CA ARG A 45 -0.69 8.36 12.18
C ARG A 45 -2.08 8.88 12.53
N GLY A 46 -2.22 10.19 12.73
CA GLY A 46 -3.48 10.81 13.11
C GLY A 46 -4.49 10.89 11.96
N ILE A 47 -5.73 11.23 12.33
CA ILE A 47 -6.76 11.62 11.39
C ILE A 47 -6.35 12.94 10.73
N GLU A 48 -6.59 13.07 9.43
CA GLU A 48 -6.28 14.27 8.66
C GLU A 48 -7.47 14.67 7.80
N ILE A 49 -7.57 15.95 7.46
CA ILE A 49 -8.58 16.45 6.54
C ILE A 49 -7.93 16.75 5.18
N GLY A 50 -8.57 16.36 4.08
CA GLY A 50 -8.20 16.73 2.72
C GLY A 50 -9.27 17.58 2.04
N VAL A 51 -8.89 18.32 1.00
CA VAL A 51 -9.79 19.15 0.19
C VAL A 51 -9.77 18.71 -1.27
N TYR A 52 -10.86 18.12 -1.74
CA TYR A 52 -11.11 17.95 -3.18
C TYR A 52 -11.78 19.21 -3.71
N HIS A 53 -10.97 20.18 -4.10
CA HIS A 53 -11.43 21.50 -4.54
C HIS A 53 -12.45 21.43 -5.70
N ASN A 54 -12.29 20.45 -6.59
CA ASN A 54 -13.20 20.17 -7.70
C ASN A 54 -14.60 19.69 -7.29
N LYS A 55 -14.80 19.30 -6.02
CA LYS A 55 -16.10 18.94 -5.45
C LYS A 55 -16.75 20.08 -4.66
N CYS A 56 -16.04 21.17 -4.38
CA CYS A 56 -16.66 22.31 -3.69
C CYS A 56 -17.78 22.88 -4.58
N ILE A 57 -18.87 23.37 -4.00
CA ILE A 57 -19.99 23.94 -4.74
C ILE A 57 -20.08 25.46 -4.60
N SER A 58 -18.97 26.13 -4.27
CA SER A 58 -18.85 27.57 -4.01
C SER A 58 -19.51 28.05 -2.71
N ILE A 59 -18.90 29.05 -2.06
CA ILE A 59 -19.47 29.77 -0.91
C ILE A 59 -20.75 30.52 -1.25
N GLU A 60 -21.01 30.78 -2.53
CA GLU A 60 -22.24 31.42 -3.00
C GLU A 60 -23.44 30.46 -2.90
N HIS A 61 -23.21 29.15 -2.98
CA HIS A 61 -24.26 28.13 -2.85
C HIS A 61 -24.20 27.39 -1.50
N CYS A 62 -23.05 27.33 -0.83
CA CYS A 62 -22.88 26.62 0.44
C CYS A 62 -21.74 27.20 1.29
N GLY A 63 -22.08 27.68 2.49
CA GLY A 63 -21.14 28.20 3.47
C GLY A 63 -21.00 27.37 4.76
N SER A 64 -21.65 26.20 4.85
CA SER A 64 -21.79 25.45 6.11
C SER A 64 -20.46 25.19 6.83
N CYS A 65 -19.40 24.87 6.07
CA CYS A 65 -18.07 24.65 6.64
C CYS A 65 -17.49 25.90 7.32
N LEU A 66 -17.81 27.13 6.87
CA LEU A 66 -17.41 28.38 7.51
C LEU A 66 -18.17 28.63 8.81
N GLU A 67 -19.43 28.19 8.88
CA GLU A 67 -20.31 28.37 10.04
C GLU A 67 -19.91 27.47 11.20
N VAL A 68 -19.53 26.22 10.91
CA VAL A 68 -19.20 25.21 11.93
C VAL A 68 -17.72 25.13 12.26
N CYS A 69 -16.84 25.71 11.44
CA CYS A 69 -15.41 25.70 11.71
C CYS A 69 -15.08 26.71 12.82
N PRO A 70 -14.54 26.27 13.98
CA PRO A 70 -14.17 27.18 15.06
C PRO A 70 -13.03 28.14 14.66
N GLU A 71 -12.23 27.76 13.66
CA GLU A 71 -11.09 28.52 13.14
C GLU A 71 -11.26 28.81 11.64
N ASN A 72 -12.39 29.38 11.23
CA ASN A 72 -12.78 29.51 9.83
C ASN A 72 -11.74 30.15 8.88
N LYS A 73 -10.80 30.97 9.40
CA LYS A 73 -9.66 31.54 8.66
C LYS A 73 -8.69 30.49 8.11
N MET A 74 -8.73 29.27 8.63
CA MET A 74 -7.97 28.14 8.10
C MET A 74 -8.48 27.68 6.73
N LEU A 75 -9.73 27.99 6.36
CA LEU A 75 -10.33 27.59 5.09
C LEU A 75 -9.90 28.59 4.01
N ILE A 76 -9.11 28.13 3.05
CA ILE A 76 -8.51 28.98 2.01
C ILE A 76 -9.32 28.84 0.71
N TYR A 77 -9.93 29.94 0.28
CA TYR A 77 -10.76 30.01 -0.93
C TYR A 77 -10.06 30.75 -2.06
N SER A 78 -10.35 30.35 -3.29
CA SER A 78 -10.07 31.10 -4.53
C SER A 78 -11.26 30.94 -5.45
N ASP A 79 -11.68 32.03 -6.10
CA ASP A 79 -12.82 32.04 -7.03
C ASP A 79 -14.08 31.42 -6.40
N ALA A 80 -14.37 31.81 -5.16
CA ALA A 80 -15.47 31.31 -4.32
C ALA A 80 -15.41 29.80 -3.96
N MET A 81 -14.42 29.05 -4.43
CA MET A 81 -14.27 27.61 -4.22
C MET A 81 -13.22 27.32 -3.14
N LEU A 82 -13.51 26.36 -2.25
CA LEU A 82 -12.55 25.93 -1.24
C LEU A 82 -11.38 25.23 -1.92
N GLN A 83 -10.19 25.79 -1.81
CA GLN A 83 -8.99 25.24 -2.43
C GLN A 83 -8.18 24.40 -1.45
N GLN A 84 -7.98 24.91 -0.24
CA GLN A 84 -7.05 24.32 0.72
C GLN A 84 -7.49 24.59 2.17
N ILE A 85 -6.85 23.87 3.08
CA ILE A 85 -6.95 24.08 4.51
C ILE A 85 -5.55 24.38 5.05
N ASP A 86 -5.41 25.48 5.79
CA ASP A 86 -4.23 25.73 6.61
C ASP A 86 -4.19 24.77 7.79
N ARG A 87 -3.34 23.76 7.67
CA ARG A 87 -3.18 22.69 8.67
C ARG A 87 -2.55 23.18 9.97
N GLN A 88 -1.88 24.34 9.98
CA GLN A 88 -1.29 24.88 11.20
C GLN A 88 -2.35 25.50 12.11
N GLN A 89 -3.46 25.96 11.52
CA GLN A 89 -4.60 26.55 12.24
C GLN A 89 -5.72 25.52 12.49
N CYS A 90 -5.74 24.42 11.73
CA CYS A 90 -6.73 23.35 11.89
C CYS A 90 -6.63 22.64 13.24
N THR A 91 -7.73 22.66 14.01
CA THR A 91 -7.85 21.93 15.28
C THR A 91 -8.14 20.44 15.10
N GLY A 92 -8.52 20.02 13.89
CA GLY A 92 -8.92 18.64 13.60
C GLY A 92 -10.26 18.23 14.22
N CYS A 93 -11.16 19.20 14.48
CA CYS A 93 -12.49 18.94 15.07
C CYS A 93 -13.48 18.21 14.16
N LEU A 94 -13.19 18.11 12.85
CA LEU A 94 -13.98 17.42 11.83
C LEU A 94 -15.38 18.01 11.53
N SER A 95 -15.85 19.04 12.24
CA SER A 95 -17.18 19.63 12.01
C SER A 95 -17.43 20.04 10.55
N CYS A 96 -16.41 20.56 9.86
CA CYS A 96 -16.53 20.95 8.46
C CYS A 96 -16.59 19.76 7.49
N VAL A 97 -16.11 18.58 7.88
CA VAL A 97 -16.29 17.33 7.12
C VAL A 97 -17.74 16.89 7.21
N ASP A 98 -18.29 16.85 8.43
CA ASP A 98 -19.64 16.35 8.71
C ASP A 98 -20.72 17.18 7.99
N GLU A 99 -20.48 18.48 7.84
CA GLU A 99 -21.40 19.44 7.23
C GLU A 99 -21.12 19.72 5.74
N CYS A 100 -20.22 18.97 5.09
CA CYS A 100 -19.90 19.18 3.68
C CYS A 100 -20.77 18.30 2.76
N PRO A 101 -21.89 18.81 2.20
CA PRO A 101 -22.82 17.98 1.44
C PRO A 101 -22.23 17.43 0.13
N SER A 102 -21.20 18.08 -0.41
CA SER A 102 -20.54 17.66 -1.65
C SER A 102 -19.32 16.78 -1.43
N GLU A 103 -18.97 16.48 -0.17
CA GLU A 103 -17.76 15.73 0.21
C GLU A 103 -16.46 16.35 -0.33
N ALA A 104 -16.45 17.67 -0.52
CA ALA A 104 -15.24 18.41 -0.88
C ALA A 104 -14.21 18.39 0.26
N ILE A 105 -14.67 18.38 1.51
CA ILE A 105 -13.84 18.24 2.69
C ILE A 105 -13.90 16.77 3.11
N LYS A 106 -12.79 16.05 3.02
CA LYS A 106 -12.72 14.62 3.31
C LYS A 106 -11.93 14.35 4.58
N GLN A 107 -12.47 13.50 5.45
CA GLN A 107 -11.72 12.88 6.52
C GLN A 107 -10.90 11.70 6.00
N TRP A 108 -9.64 11.66 6.39
CA TRP A 108 -8.74 10.55 6.18
C TRP A 108 -8.42 9.90 7.52
N GLY A 109 -8.89 8.67 7.70
CA GLY A 109 -8.69 7.90 8.93
C GLY A 109 -9.91 7.94 9.84
N ASP A 110 -10.30 6.79 10.37
CA ASP A 110 -11.40 6.60 11.30
C ASP A 110 -10.95 5.75 12.47
N TYR A 111 -11.40 6.08 13.69
CA TYR A 111 -11.22 5.18 14.83
C TYR A 111 -12.18 4.01 14.68
N MET A 112 -11.64 2.80 14.57
CA MET A 112 -12.44 1.58 14.58
C MET A 112 -11.94 0.65 15.67
N SER A 113 -12.87 0.03 16.38
CA SER A 113 -12.54 -1.05 17.28
C SER A 113 -12.27 -2.36 16.52
N VAL A 114 -11.66 -3.33 17.20
CA VAL A 114 -11.54 -4.70 16.67
C VAL A 114 -12.91 -5.25 16.29
N ASP A 115 -13.95 -4.99 17.09
CA ASP A 115 -15.31 -5.46 16.82
C ASP A 115 -15.93 -4.80 15.57
N ASP A 116 -15.67 -3.52 15.35
CA ASP A 116 -16.10 -2.81 14.14
C ASP A 116 -15.45 -3.43 12.90
N CYS A 117 -14.13 -3.67 12.95
CA CYS A 117 -13.41 -4.33 11.86
C CYS A 117 -13.90 -5.77 11.64
N MET A 118 -14.07 -6.55 12.70
CA MET A 118 -14.58 -7.92 12.61
C MET A 118 -16.00 -7.98 12.06
N THR A 119 -16.83 -6.98 12.33
CA THR A 119 -18.16 -6.85 11.73
C THR A 119 -18.09 -6.71 10.21
N VAL A 120 -17.09 -6.00 9.68
CA VAL A 120 -16.87 -5.90 8.23
C VAL A 120 -16.28 -7.19 7.66
N ILE A 121 -15.24 -7.73 8.30
CA ILE A 121 -14.55 -8.97 7.90
C ILE A 121 -15.54 -10.14 7.76
N ARG A 122 -16.43 -10.32 8.74
CA ARG A 122 -17.42 -11.42 8.72
C ARG A 122 -18.35 -11.38 7.52
N LYS A 123 -18.59 -10.20 6.91
CA LYS A 123 -19.42 -10.07 5.70
C LYS A 123 -18.83 -10.81 4.51
N ASP A 124 -17.53 -11.06 4.50
CA ASP A 124 -16.81 -11.69 3.38
C ASP A 124 -16.43 -13.16 3.65
N ARG A 125 -16.84 -13.72 4.79
CA ARG A 125 -16.48 -15.08 5.23
C ARG A 125 -16.69 -16.16 4.15
N GLY A 126 -17.85 -16.14 3.49
CA GLY A 126 -18.14 -17.11 2.43
C GLY A 126 -17.19 -17.03 1.23
N PHE A 127 -16.54 -15.89 0.98
CA PHE A 127 -15.52 -15.76 -0.07
C PHE A 127 -14.18 -16.33 0.38
N TYR A 128 -13.82 -16.16 1.65
CA TYR A 128 -12.61 -16.75 2.22
C TYR A 128 -12.68 -18.28 2.12
N ASP A 129 -13.80 -18.86 2.57
CA ASP A 129 -14.01 -20.32 2.60
C ASP A 129 -13.90 -20.95 1.20
N ARG A 130 -14.32 -20.24 0.15
CA ARG A 130 -14.25 -20.73 -1.24
C ARG A 130 -12.89 -20.53 -1.91
N SER A 131 -12.16 -19.49 -1.52
CA SER A 131 -10.94 -19.07 -2.23
C SER A 131 -9.65 -19.39 -1.47
N GLY A 132 -9.73 -19.85 -0.22
CA GLY A 132 -8.58 -19.94 0.69
C GLY A 132 -8.05 -18.56 1.10
N GLY A 133 -8.87 -17.52 0.95
CA GLY A 133 -8.52 -16.14 1.26
C GLY A 133 -8.64 -15.79 2.75
N GLY A 134 -8.81 -14.52 3.06
CA GLY A 134 -8.93 -14.06 4.45
C GLY A 134 -8.75 -12.56 4.62
N VAL A 135 -8.01 -12.14 5.63
CA VAL A 135 -7.79 -10.72 5.94
C VAL A 135 -6.35 -10.31 5.67
N THR A 136 -6.16 -9.15 5.07
CA THR A 136 -4.86 -8.48 4.97
C THR A 136 -4.90 -7.19 5.77
N ILE A 137 -3.89 -6.94 6.60
CA ILE A 137 -3.67 -5.62 7.18
C ILE A 137 -2.50 -4.98 6.44
N SER A 138 -2.77 -3.81 5.85
CA SER A 138 -1.86 -3.00 5.03
C SER A 138 -2.04 -1.52 5.38
N GLY A 139 -1.81 -0.58 4.46
CA GLY A 139 -1.95 0.85 4.69
C GLY A 139 -0.66 1.60 4.53
N GLY A 140 -0.32 2.34 5.58
CA GLY A 140 1.03 2.86 5.77
C GLY A 140 1.98 1.76 6.25
N GLU A 141 2.28 1.78 7.54
CA GLU A 141 3.04 0.75 8.24
C GLU A 141 2.18 0.23 9.41
N PRO A 142 1.48 -0.91 9.22
CA PRO A 142 0.58 -1.45 10.23
C PRO A 142 1.20 -1.65 11.61
N LEU A 143 2.50 -1.94 11.67
CA LEU A 143 3.20 -2.23 12.91
C LEU A 143 3.43 -0.98 13.78
N LEU A 144 3.15 0.23 13.27
CA LEU A 144 3.00 1.41 14.13
C LEU A 144 1.81 1.29 15.09
N GLN A 145 0.84 0.45 14.75
CA GLN A 145 -0.35 0.13 15.52
C GLN A 145 -0.37 -1.35 15.92
N SER A 146 0.80 -1.95 16.22
CA SER A 146 0.96 -3.40 16.44
C SER A 146 0.07 -4.00 17.55
N ASP A 147 -0.35 -3.22 18.55
CA ASP A 147 -1.31 -3.69 19.57
C ASP A 147 -2.69 -3.98 18.97
N PHE A 148 -3.16 -3.09 18.10
CA PHE A 148 -4.43 -3.26 17.40
C PHE A 148 -4.35 -4.43 16.40
N VAL A 149 -3.24 -4.50 15.64
CA VAL A 149 -2.98 -5.62 14.71
C VAL A 149 -3.01 -6.96 15.43
N TYR A 150 -2.36 -7.04 16.60
CA TYR A 150 -2.35 -8.25 17.43
C TYR A 150 -3.76 -8.70 17.81
N GLU A 151 -4.57 -7.81 18.39
CA GLU A 151 -5.93 -8.16 18.83
C GLU A 151 -6.85 -8.51 17.65
N LEU A 152 -6.73 -7.79 16.52
CA LEU A 152 -7.53 -8.07 15.33
C LEU A 152 -7.17 -9.42 14.71
N PHE A 153 -5.88 -9.72 14.52
CA PHE A 153 -5.45 -11.03 14.02
C PHE A 153 -5.81 -12.16 14.96
N LYS A 154 -5.69 -11.96 16.28
CA LYS A 154 -6.14 -12.94 17.26
C LYS A 154 -7.64 -13.23 17.12
N ALA A 155 -8.48 -12.22 16.92
CA ALA A 155 -9.91 -12.39 16.67
C ALA A 155 -10.19 -13.13 15.34
N CYS A 156 -9.49 -12.78 14.26
CA CYS A 156 -9.56 -13.52 12.98
C CYS A 156 -9.21 -15.00 13.18
N LYS A 157 -8.12 -15.28 13.91
CA LYS A 157 -7.65 -16.64 14.18
C LYS A 157 -8.61 -17.48 15.00
N GLN A 158 -9.25 -16.89 16.01
CA GLN A 158 -10.31 -17.56 16.78
C GLN A 158 -11.49 -18.00 15.91
N GLU A 159 -11.71 -17.31 14.79
CA GLU A 159 -12.74 -17.62 13.81
C GLU A 159 -12.24 -18.48 12.63
N GLY A 160 -10.97 -18.90 12.64
CA GLY A 160 -10.37 -19.71 11.57
C GLY A 160 -10.08 -18.93 10.28
N ILE A 161 -9.97 -17.60 10.35
CA ILE A 161 -9.70 -16.74 9.19
C ILE A 161 -8.20 -16.60 8.98
N HIS A 162 -7.72 -16.81 7.75
CA HIS A 162 -6.32 -16.63 7.38
C HIS A 162 -5.90 -15.16 7.49
N THR A 163 -4.72 -14.92 8.04
CA THR A 163 -4.19 -13.59 8.37
C THR A 163 -2.94 -13.26 7.55
N CYS A 164 -2.93 -12.12 6.87
CA CYS A 164 -1.80 -11.65 6.08
C CYS A 164 -1.39 -10.25 6.55
N LEU A 165 -0.10 -10.03 6.80
CA LEU A 165 0.44 -8.73 7.13
C LEU A 165 1.28 -8.19 5.98
N GLU A 166 0.86 -7.07 5.39
CA GLU A 166 1.69 -6.29 4.48
C GLU A 166 2.38 -5.15 5.24
N SER A 167 3.71 -5.16 5.25
CA SER A 167 4.49 -4.21 6.05
C SER A 167 5.78 -3.84 5.33
N SER A 168 6.24 -2.60 5.53
CA SER A 168 7.60 -2.22 5.12
C SER A 168 8.66 -2.83 6.02
N LEU A 169 8.25 -3.38 7.17
CA LEU A 169 9.10 -3.90 8.24
C LEU A 169 10.10 -2.88 8.79
N TYR A 170 9.87 -1.58 8.56
CA TYR A 170 10.68 -0.51 9.15
C TYR A 170 10.24 -0.19 10.60
N VAL A 171 10.35 -1.19 11.47
CA VAL A 171 9.99 -1.09 12.89
C VAL A 171 10.99 -1.86 13.76
N ASN A 172 10.96 -1.62 15.07
CA ASN A 172 11.73 -2.43 16.01
C ASN A 172 11.14 -3.85 16.06
N TRP A 173 12.01 -4.85 16.18
CA TRP A 173 11.64 -6.27 16.14
C TRP A 173 10.51 -6.65 17.10
N ASN A 174 10.47 -6.09 18.30
CA ASN A 174 9.43 -6.36 19.29
C ASN A 174 7.99 -6.10 18.80
N ARG A 175 7.80 -5.24 17.78
CA ARG A 175 6.50 -4.98 17.16
C ARG A 175 6.11 -6.09 16.18
N ILE A 176 7.08 -6.64 15.47
CA ILE A 176 6.92 -7.80 14.57
C ILE A 176 6.67 -9.05 15.43
N GLU A 177 7.54 -9.29 16.41
CA GLU A 177 7.47 -10.44 17.32
C GLU A 177 6.11 -10.55 18.00
N LYS A 178 5.51 -9.43 18.38
CA LYS A 178 4.18 -9.38 18.98
C LYS A 178 3.10 -10.04 18.12
N VAL A 179 3.13 -9.84 16.80
CA VAL A 179 2.06 -10.28 15.89
C VAL A 179 2.34 -11.64 15.24
N LEU A 180 3.58 -12.16 15.34
CA LEU A 180 3.98 -13.46 14.79
C LEU A 180 3.00 -14.61 15.10
N PRO A 181 2.52 -14.80 16.35
CA PRO A 181 1.69 -15.97 16.67
C PRO A 181 0.34 -16.03 15.94
N TYR A 182 -0.08 -14.90 15.36
CA TYR A 182 -1.37 -14.76 14.69
C TYR A 182 -1.22 -14.25 13.26
N THR A 183 -0.03 -14.35 12.67
CA THR A 183 0.19 -13.99 11.26
C THR A 183 0.52 -15.26 10.48
N ASP A 184 -0.27 -15.58 9.45
CA ASP A 184 0.02 -16.74 8.57
C ASP A 184 1.02 -16.40 7.48
N LEU A 185 0.91 -15.19 6.93
CA LEU A 185 1.68 -14.76 5.77
C LEU A 185 2.18 -13.34 5.97
N PHE A 186 3.44 -13.11 5.63
CA PHE A 186 4.01 -11.78 5.50
C PHE A 186 4.15 -11.40 4.03
N ILE A 187 3.87 -10.13 3.75
CA ILE A 187 4.20 -9.47 2.49
C ILE A 187 5.09 -8.28 2.84
N SER A 188 6.25 -8.16 2.19
CA SER A 188 7.15 -7.02 2.39
C SER A 188 7.79 -6.59 1.08
N ASP A 189 8.15 -5.32 1.00
CA ASP A 189 8.84 -4.78 -0.17
C ASP A 189 10.37 -4.73 0.02
N ILE A 190 11.11 -5.07 -1.04
CA ILE A 190 12.49 -4.61 -1.25
C ILE A 190 12.42 -3.48 -2.27
N LYS A 191 12.61 -2.24 -1.81
CA LYS A 191 12.46 -1.05 -2.67
C LYS A 191 13.76 -0.70 -3.39
N LEU A 192 14.89 -0.76 -2.68
CA LEU A 192 16.24 -0.46 -3.15
C LEU A 192 17.24 -1.16 -2.23
N MET A 193 18.32 -1.73 -2.77
CA MET A 193 19.37 -2.40 -1.98
C MET A 193 20.42 -1.42 -1.45
N ASP A 194 20.79 -0.40 -2.22
CA ASP A 194 21.69 0.65 -1.74
C ASP A 194 20.98 1.49 -0.65
N SER A 195 21.55 1.54 0.56
CA SER A 195 20.94 2.24 1.69
C SER A 195 20.87 3.76 1.52
N THR A 196 21.80 4.35 0.75
CA THR A 196 21.83 5.79 0.47
C THR A 196 20.72 6.17 -0.49
N LEU A 197 20.60 5.46 -1.61
CA LEU A 197 19.51 5.62 -2.58
C LEU A 197 18.16 5.29 -1.95
N HIS A 198 18.07 4.24 -1.14
CA HIS A 198 16.85 3.92 -0.42
C HIS A 198 16.42 5.09 0.48
N LYS A 199 17.34 5.70 1.23
CA LYS A 199 17.05 6.87 2.07
C LYS A 199 16.67 8.09 1.25
N GLN A 200 17.32 8.31 0.11
CA GLN A 200 17.00 9.41 -0.80
C GLN A 200 15.54 9.31 -1.28
N HIS A 201 15.11 8.12 -1.72
CA HIS A 201 13.80 7.93 -2.35
C HIS A 201 12.66 7.54 -1.41
N THR A 202 12.97 7.13 -0.17
CA THR A 202 11.96 6.69 0.79
C THR A 202 12.03 7.41 2.15
N GLY A 203 13.03 8.26 2.36
CA GLY A 203 13.25 9.00 3.61
C GLY A 203 13.94 8.20 4.72
N VAL A 204 14.11 6.89 4.59
CA VAL A 204 14.72 6.02 5.62
C VAL A 204 15.73 5.04 5.02
N ASP A 205 16.68 4.54 5.81
CA ASP A 205 17.57 3.47 5.36
C ASP A 205 16.91 2.08 5.43
N ASN A 206 17.34 1.16 4.58
CA ASN A 206 16.77 -0.20 4.47
C ASN A 206 17.39 -1.23 5.41
N ARG A 207 18.47 -0.94 6.16
CA ARG A 207 19.20 -1.97 6.91
C ARG A 207 18.32 -2.64 7.97
N LYS A 208 17.43 -1.86 8.60
CA LYS A 208 16.44 -2.39 9.54
C LYS A 208 15.41 -3.29 8.85
N ILE A 209 14.95 -2.89 7.67
CA ILE A 209 14.00 -3.67 6.84
C ILE A 209 14.63 -5.01 6.47
N LEU A 210 15.82 -4.98 5.87
CA LEU A 210 16.55 -6.18 5.44
C LEU A 210 16.86 -7.10 6.64
N LYS A 211 17.26 -6.54 7.79
CA LYS A 211 17.45 -7.32 9.03
C LYS A 211 16.17 -8.03 9.46
N ASN A 212 15.04 -7.32 9.47
CA ASN A 212 13.77 -7.89 9.90
C ASN A 212 13.26 -8.95 8.92
N ILE A 213 13.46 -8.76 7.61
CA ILE A 213 13.17 -9.78 6.57
C ILE A 213 13.98 -11.05 6.85
N LYS A 214 15.29 -10.94 7.10
CA LYS A 214 16.14 -12.09 7.44
C LYS A 214 15.61 -12.85 8.66
N LEU A 215 15.26 -12.14 9.73
CA LEU A 215 14.75 -12.74 10.96
C LEU A 215 13.42 -13.48 10.75
N LEU A 216 12.51 -12.95 9.91
CA LEU A 216 11.27 -13.65 9.56
C LEU A 216 11.56 -14.99 8.86
N VAL A 217 12.48 -14.98 7.90
CA VAL A 217 12.90 -16.18 7.18
C VAL A 217 13.60 -17.18 8.10
N GLU A 218 14.46 -16.71 9.02
CA GLU A 218 15.10 -17.54 10.05
C GLU A 218 14.09 -18.23 10.99
N LEU A 219 12.92 -17.61 11.20
CA LEU A 219 11.80 -18.15 11.99
C LEU A 219 10.78 -18.95 11.16
N ASP A 220 11.16 -19.34 9.94
CA ASP A 220 10.34 -20.12 9.01
C ASP A 220 8.95 -19.50 8.75
N GLN A 221 8.86 -18.17 8.81
CA GLN A 221 7.64 -17.45 8.45
C GLN A 221 7.46 -17.43 6.94
N GLU A 222 6.22 -17.69 6.49
CA GLU A 222 5.91 -17.59 5.07
C GLU A 222 5.99 -16.12 4.63
N LEU A 223 6.76 -15.88 3.56
CA LEU A 223 7.08 -14.53 3.11
C LEU A 223 6.98 -14.41 1.59
N ILE A 224 6.17 -13.45 1.15
CA ILE A 224 6.17 -12.92 -0.20
C ILE A 224 6.98 -11.62 -0.21
N LEU A 225 7.91 -11.51 -1.16
CA LEU A 225 8.61 -10.26 -1.39
C LEU A 225 8.05 -9.54 -2.62
N ARG A 226 8.00 -8.22 -2.54
CA ARG A 226 7.59 -7.33 -3.63
C ARG A 226 8.71 -6.39 -4.00
N ILE A 227 8.80 -6.05 -5.29
CA ILE A 227 9.61 -4.94 -5.77
C ILE A 227 8.68 -4.02 -6.57
N PRO A 228 8.32 -2.83 -6.05
CA PRO A 228 7.76 -1.79 -6.90
C PRO A 228 8.87 -1.33 -7.85
N VAL A 229 8.82 -1.77 -9.10
CA VAL A 229 9.83 -1.41 -10.10
C VAL A 229 9.51 -0.01 -10.58
N ILE A 230 10.44 0.92 -10.36
CA ILE A 230 10.31 2.33 -10.67
C ILE A 230 11.37 2.69 -11.73
N PRO A 231 10.93 3.19 -12.92
CA PRO A 231 11.85 3.51 -14.01
C PRO A 231 12.96 4.46 -13.56
N SER A 232 14.21 4.16 -13.93
CA SER A 232 15.42 4.93 -13.64
C SER A 232 15.79 5.09 -12.17
N ILE A 233 15.09 4.42 -11.25
CA ILE A 233 15.34 4.53 -9.82
C ILE A 233 15.87 3.22 -9.24
N ASN A 234 15.22 2.09 -9.54
CA ASN A 234 15.61 0.79 -8.97
C ASN A 234 15.54 -0.35 -10.01
N ASP A 235 15.34 -0.01 -11.27
CA ASP A 235 15.23 -0.95 -12.38
C ASP A 235 16.57 -1.20 -13.08
N ASP A 236 17.69 -0.76 -12.53
CA ASP A 236 19.04 -1.00 -13.06
C ASP A 236 19.60 -2.37 -12.65
N ASP A 237 20.52 -2.92 -13.45
CA ASP A 237 21.07 -4.27 -13.23
C ASP A 237 21.79 -4.41 -11.88
N THR A 238 22.39 -3.34 -11.35
CA THR A 238 23.13 -3.39 -10.07
C THR A 238 22.16 -3.64 -8.91
N ASN A 239 21.06 -2.91 -8.86
CA ASN A 239 20.04 -3.11 -7.83
C ASN A 239 19.37 -4.49 -7.95
N ILE A 240 19.10 -4.96 -9.18
CA ILE A 240 18.48 -6.26 -9.43
C ILE A 240 19.40 -7.42 -9.04
N GLU A 241 20.68 -7.36 -9.41
CA GLU A 241 21.67 -8.36 -9.01
C GLU A 241 21.85 -8.40 -7.48
N ALA A 242 22.01 -7.25 -6.84
CA ALA A 242 22.12 -7.16 -5.39
C ALA A 242 20.88 -7.72 -4.67
N THR A 243 19.69 -7.52 -5.23
CA THR A 243 18.45 -8.08 -4.69
C THR A 243 18.43 -9.60 -4.83
N ALA A 244 18.86 -10.13 -5.98
CA ALA A 244 18.96 -11.57 -6.21
C ALA A 244 19.97 -12.24 -5.27
N ASP A 245 21.13 -11.60 -5.06
CA ASP A 245 22.14 -12.05 -4.10
C ASP A 245 21.61 -12.06 -2.67
N PHE A 246 20.89 -11.01 -2.26
CA PHE A 246 20.26 -10.98 -0.95
C PHE A 246 19.26 -12.14 -0.76
N ILE A 247 18.36 -12.36 -1.72
CA ILE A 247 17.38 -13.45 -1.63
C ILE A 247 18.07 -14.82 -1.57
N LYS A 248 19.08 -15.05 -2.40
CA LYS A 248 19.76 -16.36 -2.44
C LYS A 248 20.64 -16.60 -1.23
N ASN A 249 21.50 -15.63 -0.90
CA ASN A 249 22.59 -15.83 0.03
C ASN A 249 22.18 -15.49 1.46
N GLU A 250 21.36 -14.46 1.65
CA GLU A 250 20.97 -13.98 2.98
C GLU A 250 19.64 -14.56 3.44
N LEU A 251 18.75 -14.94 2.51
CA LEU A 251 17.45 -15.57 2.81
C LEU A 251 17.43 -17.07 2.47
N ASN A 252 18.55 -17.65 2.05
CA ASN A 252 18.67 -19.06 1.63
C ASN A 252 17.64 -19.46 0.56
N ASN A 253 17.22 -18.52 -0.29
CA ASN A 253 16.19 -18.71 -1.31
C ASN A 253 14.84 -19.21 -0.76
N ARG A 254 14.50 -18.87 0.50
CA ARG A 254 13.28 -19.31 1.21
C ARG A 254 12.12 -18.31 1.15
N VAL A 255 12.02 -17.54 0.07
CA VAL A 255 10.90 -16.64 -0.19
C VAL A 255 9.89 -17.40 -1.05
N SER A 256 8.59 -17.33 -0.72
CA SER A 256 7.55 -18.07 -1.44
C SER A 256 7.46 -17.64 -2.90
N VAL A 257 7.41 -16.32 -3.13
CA VAL A 257 7.44 -15.71 -4.46
C VAL A 257 7.96 -14.28 -4.38
N LEU A 258 8.70 -13.86 -5.41
CA LEU A 258 9.05 -12.47 -5.67
C LEU A 258 8.06 -11.87 -6.69
N GLN A 259 7.41 -10.77 -6.34
CA GLN A 259 6.42 -10.10 -7.17
C GLN A 259 6.95 -8.74 -7.65
N LEU A 260 7.08 -8.55 -8.96
CA LEU A 260 7.45 -7.27 -9.55
C LEU A 260 6.20 -6.45 -9.85
N LEU A 261 6.07 -5.28 -9.22
CA LEU A 261 4.95 -4.38 -9.43
C LEU A 261 5.39 -3.23 -10.34
N SER A 262 4.93 -3.23 -11.59
CA SER A 262 5.22 -2.15 -12.53
C SER A 262 4.70 -0.81 -12.00
N PHE A 263 5.55 0.23 -12.01
CA PHE A 263 5.14 1.56 -11.61
C PHE A 263 3.89 2.04 -12.36
N MET A 264 2.91 2.50 -11.57
CA MET A 264 1.76 3.23 -12.04
C MET A 264 1.69 4.55 -11.28
N ARG A 265 1.32 5.60 -12.01
CA ARG A 265 1.08 6.93 -11.45
C ARG A 265 -0.25 6.89 -10.72
N LEU A 266 -0.21 6.82 -9.38
CA LEU A 266 -1.38 6.71 -8.51
C LEU A 266 -1.34 7.78 -7.42
N GLY A 267 -2.51 8.15 -6.90
CA GLY A 267 -2.63 8.99 -5.70
C GLY A 267 -2.48 10.50 -5.93
N GLU A 268 -2.34 10.99 -7.16
CA GLU A 268 -2.14 12.42 -7.46
C GLU A 268 -3.23 13.30 -6.84
N GLU A 269 -4.49 12.92 -7.01
CA GLU A 269 -5.64 13.61 -6.40
C GLU A 269 -5.56 13.65 -4.85
N LYS A 270 -4.95 12.64 -4.23
CA LYS A 270 -4.80 12.56 -2.77
C LYS A 270 -3.70 13.51 -2.30
N TYR A 271 -2.58 13.57 -3.02
CA TYR A 271 -1.53 14.58 -2.79
C TYR A 271 -2.09 15.99 -2.90
N GLU A 272 -2.84 16.28 -3.97
CA GLU A 272 -3.50 17.56 -4.18
C GLU A 272 -4.46 17.87 -3.02
N SER A 273 -5.29 16.89 -2.62
CA SER A 273 -6.22 17.08 -1.49
C SER A 273 -5.51 17.40 -0.18
N LEU A 274 -4.26 16.95 -0.03
CA LEU A 274 -3.47 17.19 1.17
C LEU A 274 -2.63 18.47 1.10
N GLY A 275 -2.57 19.13 -0.06
CA GLY A 275 -1.64 20.24 -0.33
C GLY A 275 -0.18 19.79 -0.39
N LEU A 276 0.07 18.55 -0.80
CA LEU A 276 1.40 17.94 -0.85
C LEU A 276 1.90 17.84 -2.30
N PRO A 277 3.20 18.07 -2.56
CA PRO A 277 3.76 17.86 -3.89
C PRO A 277 3.93 16.36 -4.16
N TYR A 278 3.47 15.89 -5.32
CA TYR A 278 3.76 14.53 -5.79
C TYR A 278 5.09 14.48 -6.55
N LYS A 279 6.07 13.76 -6.00
CA LYS A 279 7.45 13.78 -6.50
C LYS A 279 7.63 13.12 -7.87
N MET A 280 6.78 12.16 -8.22
CA MET A 280 6.87 11.51 -9.54
C MET A 280 6.14 12.29 -10.63
N LYS A 281 5.57 13.48 -10.36
CA LYS A 281 4.73 14.24 -11.32
C LYS A 281 5.35 14.38 -12.71
N THR A 282 6.66 14.58 -12.78
CA THR A 282 7.39 14.81 -14.03
C THR A 282 8.04 13.58 -14.64
N LEU A 283 8.00 12.40 -13.97
CA LEU A 283 8.62 11.19 -14.50
C LEU A 283 7.94 10.75 -15.81
N SER A 284 8.70 10.75 -16.91
CA SER A 284 8.26 10.28 -18.22
C SER A 284 9.10 9.09 -18.65
N PHE A 285 8.46 8.08 -19.23
CA PHE A 285 9.11 6.86 -19.72
C PHE A 285 8.22 6.19 -20.77
N ASP A 286 8.83 5.44 -21.68
CA ASP A 286 8.08 4.60 -22.61
C ASP A 286 7.53 3.38 -21.89
N ARG A 287 6.20 3.22 -21.90
CA ARG A 287 5.54 2.12 -21.16
C ARG A 287 5.84 0.75 -21.76
N TYR A 288 6.05 0.65 -23.06
CA TYR A 288 6.32 -0.62 -23.72
C TYR A 288 7.73 -1.11 -23.41
N GLU A 289 8.73 -0.22 -23.54
CA GLU A 289 10.11 -0.50 -23.16
C GLU A 289 10.23 -0.81 -21.67
N PHE A 290 9.55 -0.02 -20.82
CA PHE A 290 9.55 -0.27 -19.38
C PHE A 290 8.93 -1.62 -19.03
N GLN A 291 7.80 -2.00 -19.64
CA GLN A 291 7.21 -3.31 -19.39
C GLN A 291 8.11 -4.45 -19.89
N ALA A 292 8.80 -4.26 -21.02
CA ALA A 292 9.79 -5.22 -21.50
C ALA A 292 10.96 -5.35 -20.51
N ARG A 293 11.43 -4.24 -19.92
CA ARG A 293 12.44 -4.24 -18.85
C ARG A 293 11.97 -5.02 -17.63
N VAL A 294 10.75 -4.78 -17.14
CA VAL A 294 10.18 -5.51 -15.99
C VAL A 294 10.10 -7.01 -16.26
N ASN A 295 9.68 -7.42 -17.46
CA ASN A 295 9.66 -8.83 -17.84
C ASN A 295 11.07 -9.43 -17.86
N GLY A 296 12.06 -8.72 -18.42
CA GLY A 296 13.46 -9.16 -18.41
C GLY A 296 14.05 -9.29 -17.00
N ILE A 297 13.63 -8.43 -16.06
CA ILE A 297 14.00 -8.55 -14.64
C ILE A 297 13.42 -9.83 -14.04
N ALA A 298 12.14 -10.15 -14.32
CA ALA A 298 11.54 -11.39 -13.85
C ALA A 298 12.27 -12.62 -14.41
N ASP A 299 12.60 -12.61 -15.70
CA ASP A 299 13.37 -13.68 -16.34
C ASP A 299 14.74 -13.87 -15.67
N TYR A 300 15.43 -12.77 -15.35
CA TYR A 300 16.71 -12.81 -14.64
C TYR A 300 16.59 -13.48 -13.26
N PHE A 301 15.59 -13.09 -12.45
CA PHE A 301 15.35 -13.71 -11.15
C PHE A 301 15.05 -15.22 -11.28
N ASN A 302 14.22 -15.60 -12.25
CA ASN A 302 13.88 -17.01 -12.50
C ASN A 302 15.10 -17.82 -12.97
N GLN A 303 15.96 -17.27 -13.85
CA GLN A 303 17.22 -17.90 -14.25
C GLN A 303 18.18 -18.11 -13.07
N ARG A 304 18.10 -17.23 -12.06
CA ARG A 304 18.87 -17.33 -10.81
C ARG A 304 18.27 -18.33 -9.81
N GLY A 305 17.11 -18.92 -10.12
CA GLY A 305 16.40 -19.90 -9.26
C GLY A 305 15.47 -19.27 -8.23
N ILE A 306 15.11 -17.99 -8.38
CA ILE A 306 14.16 -17.28 -7.52
C ILE A 306 12.81 -17.27 -8.24
N HIS A 307 11.78 -17.87 -7.65
CA HIS A 307 10.42 -17.84 -8.21
C HIS A 307 9.91 -16.40 -8.29
N CYS A 308 9.81 -15.87 -9.51
CA CYS A 308 9.52 -14.46 -9.74
C CYS A 308 8.41 -14.26 -10.77
N LEU A 309 7.47 -13.36 -10.47
CA LEU A 309 6.32 -13.04 -11.31
C LEU A 309 6.21 -11.53 -11.52
N VAL A 310 5.68 -11.14 -12.69
CA VAL A 310 5.24 -9.76 -12.93
C VAL A 310 3.78 -9.62 -12.51
N GLY A 311 3.50 -8.71 -11.59
CA GLY A 311 2.22 -8.59 -10.90
C GLY A 311 2.07 -9.58 -9.76
N THR A 312 0.83 -9.85 -9.37
CA THR A 312 0.49 -10.66 -8.19
C THR A 312 -0.24 -11.95 -8.50
N LYS A 313 -0.58 -12.20 -9.76
CA LYS A 313 -1.21 -13.44 -10.21
C LYS A 313 -0.16 -14.36 -10.82
N GLU A 314 -0.17 -15.62 -10.42
CA GLU A 314 0.44 -16.68 -11.23
C GLU A 314 -0.34 -16.77 -12.53
N GLN A 315 0.27 -16.34 -13.63
CA GLN A 315 -0.31 -16.57 -14.94
C GLN A 315 -0.30 -18.07 -15.17
N SER A 316 -1.48 -18.67 -15.35
CA SER A 316 -1.55 -20.05 -15.77
C SER A 316 -0.87 -20.18 -17.14
N LYS A 317 -0.19 -21.31 -17.40
CA LYS A 317 0.47 -21.57 -18.71
C LYS A 317 -0.47 -21.41 -19.92
N ALA A 318 -1.79 -21.37 -19.72
CA ALA A 318 -2.79 -21.13 -20.75
C ALA A 318 -2.86 -19.66 -21.23
N GLU A 319 -2.62 -18.68 -20.37
CA GLU A 319 -2.77 -17.25 -20.71
C GLU A 319 -1.64 -16.76 -21.64
N HIS A 320 -0.45 -17.35 -21.56
CA HIS A 320 0.65 -17.09 -22.50
C HIS A 320 0.32 -17.58 -23.92
N ALA A 321 -0.41 -18.70 -24.06
CA ALA A 321 -0.82 -19.22 -25.35
C ALA A 321 -1.86 -18.31 -26.02
N GLU A 322 -2.84 -17.81 -25.25
CA GLU A 322 -3.88 -16.91 -25.77
C GLU A 322 -3.30 -15.54 -26.17
N HIS A 323 -2.35 -14.99 -25.41
CA HIS A 323 -1.70 -13.73 -25.77
C HIS A 323 -0.76 -13.85 -26.98
N ALA A 324 -0.11 -15.00 -27.15
CA ALA A 324 0.71 -15.31 -28.33
C ALA A 324 -0.14 -15.53 -29.59
N GLU A 325 -1.26 -16.25 -29.48
CA GLU A 325 -2.23 -16.44 -30.57
C GLU A 325 -2.92 -15.13 -30.96
N TYR A 326 -3.26 -14.27 -29.99
CA TYR A 326 -3.84 -12.96 -30.28
C TYR A 326 -2.86 -12.04 -31.03
N LYS A 327 -1.55 -12.11 -30.71
CA LYS A 327 -0.51 -11.37 -31.44
C LYS A 327 -0.27 -11.92 -32.85
N GLN A 328 -0.30 -13.25 -33.04
CA GLN A 328 -0.18 -13.86 -34.37
C GLN A 328 -1.41 -13.59 -35.27
N ASN A 329 -2.61 -13.53 -34.69
CA ASN A 329 -3.83 -13.26 -35.45
C ASN A 329 -4.01 -11.79 -35.86
N LYS A 330 -3.28 -10.86 -35.23
CA LYS A 330 -3.23 -9.44 -35.66
C LYS A 330 -2.23 -9.18 -36.78
N THR A 331 -1.14 -9.95 -36.86
CA THR A 331 -0.17 -9.82 -37.97
C THR A 331 -0.64 -10.53 -39.25
N SER A 332 -1.56 -11.49 -39.18
CA SER A 332 -2.13 -12.17 -40.35
C SER A 332 -3.35 -11.47 -40.97
N ARG A 333 -4.04 -10.59 -40.24
CA ARG A 333 -5.19 -9.80 -40.74
C ARG A 333 -4.82 -8.41 -41.28
N GLY A 334 -3.53 -8.12 -41.41
CA GLY A 334 -2.99 -6.87 -41.93
C GLY A 334 -2.17 -7.02 -43.21
N ARG A 335 -2.47 -8.03 -44.05
CA ARG A 335 -1.94 -8.16 -45.42
C ARG A 335 -3.07 -8.36 -46.41
#